data_AF-A0A839UNL9-F1
#
_entry.id   AF-A0A839UNL9-F1
#
_cell.length_a   1.000
_cell.length_b   1.000
_cell.length_c   1.000
_cell.angle_alpha   90.00
_cell.angle_beta   90.00
_cell.angle_gamma   90.00
#
_symmetry.space_group_name_H-M   'P 1'
#
loop_
_entity.id
_entity.type
_entity.pdbx_description
1 polymer ?
#
loop_
_entity_poly.entity_id
_entity_poly.type
_entity_poly.pdbx_seq_one_letter_code
_entity_poly.pdbx_strand_id
1 'polypeptide(L)'
;MNDAHDSKKDLDDTDFDKTDLSDLGLDALRADWQSQPTNTHVDFEAAIRQQKKRKLWFYIDSVQALMLVVAGVFFLMQPASISTLIAAPVMFLGAIVIAYGVYNIHTRMMNYADWSPEGVLNFRCLSYRASIKHLRLNQVGCVIALGFTLTLLAIKTTTTLSIETQLIEGFLIASPCVILLFAYFQYKIKRYQVMLRQAESLKREFDQA
;
A
#
# COMPACT_ATOMS: atom_id res chain seq x y z
N MET A 1 31.78 -69.45 34.70
CA MET A 1 31.00 -69.15 33.49
C MET A 1 30.10 -67.98 33.85
N ASN A 2 30.63 -66.78 34.06
CA ASN A 2 30.98 -65.76 33.05
C ASN A 2 30.48 -66.07 31.64
N ASP A 3 29.50 -65.31 31.17
CA ASP A 3 29.65 -64.36 30.06
C ASP A 3 28.31 -63.70 29.72
N ALA A 4 28.22 -62.38 29.88
CA ALA A 4 27.21 -61.55 29.25
C ALA A 4 27.82 -60.17 28.94
N HIS A 5 28.32 -60.08 27.69
CA HIS A 5 28.67 -58.87 26.93
C HIS A 5 27.53 -57.83 27.03
N ASP A 6 27.77 -56.55 27.35
CA ASP A 6 28.54 -55.50 26.65
C ASP A 6 27.69 -54.70 25.64
N SER A 7 27.98 -53.39 25.59
CA SER A 7 27.55 -52.39 24.63
C SER A 7 26.21 -51.69 24.87
N LYS A 8 26.17 -50.90 25.95
CA LYS A 8 25.34 -49.69 26.01
C LYS A 8 26.13 -48.57 25.35
N LYS A 9 25.77 -48.23 24.11
CA LYS A 9 26.43 -47.19 23.32
C LYS A 9 25.88 -45.83 23.74
N ASP A 10 26.70 -45.08 24.45
CA ASP A 10 26.45 -43.70 24.82
C ASP A 10 26.35 -42.84 23.55
N LEU A 11 25.16 -42.27 23.32
CA LEU A 11 24.96 -41.17 22.39
C LEU A 11 25.20 -39.89 23.18
N ASP A 12 26.47 -39.49 23.17
CA ASP A 12 27.00 -38.14 23.14
C ASP A 12 25.91 -37.05 23.14
N ASP A 13 25.50 -36.67 24.35
CA ASP A 13 24.87 -35.37 24.60
C ASP A 13 25.93 -34.33 24.24
N THR A 14 25.73 -33.68 23.09
CA THR A 14 26.44 -32.44 22.78
C THR A 14 26.05 -31.42 23.83
N ASP A 15 26.88 -31.37 24.87
CA ASP A 15 27.02 -30.26 25.82
C ASP A 15 27.41 -29.04 24.96
N PHE A 16 26.40 -28.42 24.36
CA PHE A 16 26.51 -27.09 23.80
C PHE A 16 26.78 -26.19 25.00
N ASP A 17 28.07 -25.90 25.13
CA ASP A 17 28.68 -25.08 26.17
C ASP A 17 27.83 -23.84 26.44
N LYS A 18 27.04 -23.89 27.51
CA LYS A 18 26.20 -22.78 27.98
C LYS A 18 27.05 -21.56 28.37
N THR A 19 28.36 -21.73 28.48
CA THR A 19 29.33 -20.72 28.88
C THR A 19 29.71 -19.78 27.72
N ASP A 20 29.55 -20.20 26.47
CA ASP A 20 29.84 -19.37 25.28
C ASP A 20 28.72 -18.37 24.93
N LEU A 21 27.49 -18.61 25.41
CA LEU A 21 26.35 -17.70 25.19
C LEU A 21 26.38 -16.48 26.12
N SER A 22 27.02 -16.57 27.29
CA SER A 22 27.19 -15.43 28.19
C SER A 22 28.24 -14.42 27.69
N ASP A 23 29.22 -14.87 26.90
CA ASP A 23 30.31 -14.02 26.38
C ASP A 23 29.88 -13.14 25.19
N LEU A 24 28.77 -13.50 24.53
CA LEU A 24 28.17 -12.69 23.46
C LEU A 24 27.45 -11.43 23.98
N GLY A 25 27.49 -11.14 25.28
CA GLY A 25 26.82 -10.00 25.88
C GLY A 25 25.30 -10.04 25.75
N LEU A 26 24.73 -11.23 25.50
CA LEU A 26 23.29 -11.41 25.30
C LEU A 26 22.49 -11.10 26.57
N ASP A 27 23.07 -11.33 27.75
CA ASP A 27 22.45 -10.95 29.02
C ASP A 27 22.45 -9.43 29.23
N ALA A 28 23.49 -8.74 28.76
CA ALA A 28 23.54 -7.28 28.76
C ALA A 28 22.55 -6.69 27.73
N LEU A 29 22.45 -7.27 26.54
CA LEU A 29 21.46 -6.92 25.52
C LEU A 29 20.02 -7.19 25.97
N ARG A 30 19.79 -8.30 26.69
CA ARG A 30 18.50 -8.65 27.28
C ARG A 30 18.13 -7.69 28.40
N ALA A 31 19.09 -7.35 29.27
CA ALA A 31 18.88 -6.36 30.32
C ALA A 31 18.63 -4.96 29.76
N ASP A 32 19.32 -4.57 28.67
CA ASP A 32 19.13 -3.29 27.98
C ASP A 32 17.78 -3.23 27.22
N TRP A 33 17.34 -4.37 26.66
CA TRP A 33 16.01 -4.50 26.05
C TRP A 33 14.89 -4.44 27.11
N GLN A 34 15.07 -5.10 28.26
CA GLN A 34 14.12 -5.07 29.38
C GLN A 34 14.11 -3.73 30.13
N SER A 35 15.19 -2.96 30.05
CA SER A 35 15.30 -1.63 30.67
C SER A 35 14.80 -0.50 29.77
N GLN A 36 14.41 -0.80 28.52
CA GLN A 36 13.79 0.20 27.66
C GLN A 36 12.57 0.77 28.38
N PRO A 37 12.50 2.10 28.58
CA PRO A 37 11.45 2.70 29.36
C PRO A 37 10.10 2.34 28.73
N THR A 38 9.29 1.60 29.48
CA THR A 38 7.91 1.20 29.16
C THR A 38 6.96 2.40 29.10
N ASN A 39 7.49 3.62 29.00
CA ASN A 39 6.80 4.89 28.86
C ASN A 39 6.54 5.28 27.39
N THR A 40 6.80 4.37 26.44
CA THR A 40 6.20 4.52 25.11
C THR A 40 4.75 4.06 25.22
N HIS A 41 3.89 4.92 25.77
CA HIS A 41 2.44 4.72 25.72
C HIS A 41 2.09 4.35 24.27
N VAL A 42 1.67 3.10 24.05
CA VAL A 42 1.18 2.68 22.75
C VAL A 42 0.02 3.63 22.42
N ASP A 43 0.23 4.52 21.46
CA ASP A 43 -0.73 5.58 21.14
C ASP A 43 -1.90 4.97 20.34
N PHE A 44 -2.80 4.32 21.09
CA PHE A 44 -4.06 3.77 20.58
C PHE A 44 -4.92 4.88 19.97
N GLU A 45 -4.87 6.09 20.52
CA GLU A 45 -5.60 7.23 19.98
C GLU A 45 -5.10 7.62 18.58
N ALA A 46 -3.79 7.63 18.34
CA ALA A 46 -3.24 7.86 17.01
C ALA A 46 -3.67 6.78 16.02
N ALA A 47 -3.69 5.51 16.43
CA ALA A 47 -4.14 4.41 15.58
C ALA A 47 -5.63 4.55 15.20
N ILE A 48 -6.49 4.89 16.17
CA ILE A 48 -7.92 5.15 15.96
C ILE A 48 -8.13 6.40 15.08
N ARG A 49 -7.40 7.50 15.33
CA ARG A 49 -7.43 8.70 14.48
C ARG A 49 -7.03 8.38 13.04
N GLN A 50 -6.03 7.53 12.86
CA GLN A 50 -5.60 7.08 11.54
C GLN A 50 -6.66 6.23 10.84
N GLN A 51 -7.37 5.37 11.57
CA GLN A 51 -8.50 4.61 11.02
C GLN A 51 -9.64 5.52 10.58
N LYS A 52 -10.02 6.53 11.38
CA LYS A 52 -11.05 7.53 11.02
C LYS A 52 -10.67 8.31 9.75
N LYS A 53 -9.43 8.78 9.66
CA LYS A 53 -8.91 9.44 8.44
C LYS A 53 -9.00 8.52 7.23
N ARG A 54 -8.67 7.24 7.36
CA ARG A 54 -8.78 6.26 6.26
C ARG A 54 -10.21 5.97 5.84
N LYS A 55 -11.17 6.02 6.76
CA LYS A 55 -12.61 5.96 6.42
C LYS A 55 -13.03 7.19 5.61
N LEU A 56 -12.55 8.38 5.96
CA LEU A 56 -12.81 9.58 5.15
C LEU A 56 -12.25 9.44 3.72
N TRP A 57 -11.00 8.96 3.58
CA TRP A 57 -10.41 8.70 2.26
C TRP A 57 -11.21 7.69 1.44
N PHE A 58 -11.73 6.64 2.08
CA PHE A 58 -12.62 5.68 1.42
C PHE A 58 -13.86 6.37 0.83
N TYR A 59 -14.50 7.27 1.57
CA TYR A 59 -15.66 8.01 1.07
C TYR A 59 -15.29 8.94 -0.09
N ILE A 60 -14.16 9.63 0.01
CA ILE A 60 -13.66 10.51 -1.06
C ILE A 60 -13.45 9.69 -2.35
N ASP A 61 -12.74 8.56 -2.26
CA ASP A 61 -12.46 7.73 -3.43
C ASP A 61 -13.74 7.07 -3.99
N SER A 62 -14.71 6.74 -3.13
CA SER A 62 -16.02 6.24 -3.56
C SER A 62 -16.82 7.30 -4.31
N VAL A 63 -16.80 8.56 -3.84
CA VAL A 63 -17.43 9.69 -4.54
C VAL A 63 -16.73 9.92 -5.88
N GLN A 64 -15.40 9.81 -5.95
CA GLN A 64 -14.67 9.92 -7.21
C GLN A 64 -15.08 8.83 -8.21
N ALA A 65 -15.19 7.57 -7.77
CA ALA A 65 -15.67 6.49 -8.63
C ALA A 65 -17.09 6.76 -9.16
N LEU A 66 -17.98 7.25 -8.29
CA LEU A 66 -19.34 7.64 -8.67
C LEU A 66 -19.35 8.77 -9.71
N MET A 67 -18.51 9.79 -9.53
CA MET A 67 -18.38 10.89 -10.48
C MET A 67 -17.92 10.42 -11.86
N LEU A 68 -17.00 9.45 -11.93
CA LEU A 68 -16.59 8.84 -13.19
C LEU A 68 -17.74 8.08 -13.88
N VAL A 69 -18.58 7.38 -13.11
CA VAL A 69 -19.79 6.72 -13.67
C VAL A 69 -20.75 7.76 -14.26
N VAL A 70 -21.04 8.82 -13.50
CA VAL A 70 -21.92 9.91 -13.95
C VAL A 70 -21.35 10.58 -15.21
N ALA A 71 -20.05 10.85 -15.24
CA ALA A 71 -19.37 11.40 -16.41
C ALA A 71 -19.47 10.44 -17.61
N GLY A 72 -19.25 9.14 -17.41
CA GLY A 72 -19.40 8.11 -18.45
C GLY A 72 -20.80 8.09 -19.04
N VAL A 73 -21.84 8.12 -18.21
CA VAL A 73 -23.25 8.20 -18.66
C VAL A 73 -23.52 9.50 -19.40
N PHE A 74 -23.01 10.63 -18.91
CA PHE A 74 -23.13 11.92 -19.60
C PHE A 74 -22.52 11.86 -21.00
N PHE A 75 -21.31 11.28 -21.17
CA PHE A 75 -20.69 11.12 -22.48
C PHE A 75 -21.46 10.19 -23.42
N LEU A 76 -22.17 9.18 -22.90
CA LEU A 76 -23.05 8.32 -23.71
C LEU A 76 -24.31 9.04 -24.20
N MET A 77 -24.77 10.08 -23.50
CA MET A 77 -25.92 10.90 -23.92
C MET A 77 -25.56 11.96 -24.96
N GLN A 78 -24.27 12.24 -25.15
CA GLN A 78 -23.80 13.19 -26.17
C GLN A 78 -23.86 12.56 -27.58
N PRO A 79 -23.95 13.38 -28.64
CA PRO A 79 -23.91 12.90 -30.02
C PRO A 79 -22.71 11.99 -30.27
N ALA A 80 -22.91 10.95 -31.08
CA ALA A 80 -21.87 9.98 -31.41
C ALA A 80 -20.71 10.70 -32.13
N SER A 81 -19.58 10.78 -31.44
CA SER A 81 -18.32 11.31 -31.92
C SER A 81 -17.21 10.37 -31.48
N ILE A 82 -16.05 10.44 -32.13
CA ILE A 82 -14.90 9.62 -31.74
C ILE A 82 -14.49 9.93 -30.29
N SER A 83 -14.61 11.19 -29.87
CA SER A 83 -14.36 11.62 -28.50
C SER A 83 -15.32 10.94 -27.51
N THR A 84 -16.62 10.88 -27.79
CA THR A 84 -17.60 10.25 -26.89
C THR A 84 -17.44 8.73 -26.84
N LEU A 85 -17.11 8.11 -27.99
CA LEU A 85 -16.87 6.68 -28.11
C LEU A 85 -15.64 6.20 -27.32
N ILE A 86 -14.61 7.05 -27.19
CA ILE A 86 -13.40 6.75 -26.41
C ILE A 86 -13.58 7.16 -24.94
N ALA A 87 -14.15 8.34 -24.68
CA ALA A 87 -14.24 8.90 -23.33
C ALA A 87 -15.14 8.05 -22.42
N ALA A 88 -16.31 7.61 -22.89
CA ALA A 88 -17.24 6.84 -22.06
C ALA A 88 -16.62 5.53 -21.52
N PRO A 89 -16.04 4.64 -22.36
CA PRO A 89 -15.35 3.45 -21.87
C PRO A 89 -14.20 3.74 -20.90
N VAL A 90 -13.41 4.79 -21.17
CA VAL A 90 -12.31 5.20 -20.27
C VAL A 90 -12.84 5.61 -18.89
N MET A 91 -13.94 6.37 -18.85
CA MET A 91 -14.58 6.77 -17.59
C MET A 91 -15.13 5.57 -16.83
N PHE A 92 -15.83 4.64 -17.49
CA PHE A 92 -16.35 3.42 -16.84
C PHE A 92 -15.23 2.50 -16.35
N LEU A 93 -14.20 2.27 -17.16
CA LEU A 93 -13.03 1.50 -16.75
C LEU A 93 -12.32 2.15 -15.57
N GLY A 94 -12.16 3.48 -15.60
CA GLY A 94 -11.62 4.25 -14.47
C GLY A 94 -12.45 4.06 -13.20
N ALA A 95 -13.79 4.14 -13.31
CA ALA A 95 -14.69 3.92 -12.19
C ALA A 95 -14.55 2.51 -11.60
N ILE A 96 -14.48 1.47 -12.45
CA ILE A 96 -14.30 0.08 -12.02
C ILE A 96 -12.96 -0.10 -11.31
N VAL A 97 -11.88 0.44 -11.87
CA VAL A 97 -10.53 0.36 -11.28
C VAL A 97 -10.48 1.03 -9.91
N ILE A 98 -11.06 2.23 -9.78
CA ILE A 98 -11.12 2.93 -8.49
C ILE A 98 -12.00 2.14 -7.51
N ALA A 99 -13.21 1.75 -7.90
CA ALA A 99 -14.13 1.02 -7.01
C ALA A 99 -13.52 -0.31 -6.52
N TYR A 100 -12.89 -1.08 -7.41
CA TYR A 100 -12.20 -2.32 -7.07
C TYR A 100 -11.01 -2.08 -6.13
N GLY A 101 -10.21 -1.04 -6.42
CA GLY A 101 -9.09 -0.63 -5.58
C GLY A 101 -9.53 -0.21 -4.19
N VAL A 102 -10.56 0.63 -4.11
CA VAL A 102 -11.16 1.14 -2.88
C VAL A 102 -11.70 -0.01 -2.04
N TYR A 103 -12.47 -0.92 -2.65
CA TYR A 103 -13.01 -2.08 -1.96
C TYR A 103 -11.90 -2.97 -1.39
N ASN A 104 -10.91 -3.36 -2.18
CA ASN A 104 -9.87 -4.28 -1.73
C ASN A 104 -8.90 -3.66 -0.71
N ILE A 105 -8.61 -2.36 -0.81
CA ILE A 105 -7.66 -1.68 0.06
C ILE A 105 -8.32 -1.34 1.40
N HIS A 106 -9.55 -0.82 1.39
CA HIS A 106 -10.17 -0.30 2.60
C HIS A 106 -10.97 -1.33 3.41
N THR A 107 -11.52 -2.38 2.80
CA THR A 107 -12.34 -3.38 3.53
C THR A 107 -11.58 -4.01 4.69
N ARG A 108 -10.29 -4.33 4.49
CA ARG A 108 -9.42 -4.88 5.55
C ARG A 108 -9.16 -3.88 6.68
N MET A 109 -9.14 -2.58 6.40
CA MET A 109 -9.01 -1.53 7.41
C MET A 109 -10.29 -1.27 8.18
N MET A 110 -11.42 -1.31 7.48
CA MET A 110 -12.73 -1.02 8.06
C MET A 110 -13.14 -2.11 9.05
N ASN A 111 -12.80 -3.36 8.75
CA ASN A 111 -13.14 -4.52 9.58
C ASN A 111 -12.09 -4.82 10.66
N TYR A 112 -11.05 -3.99 10.79
CA TYR A 112 -10.00 -4.21 11.79
C TYR A 112 -10.51 -3.84 13.19
N ALA A 113 -10.45 -4.80 14.11
CA ALA A 113 -11.01 -4.68 15.46
C ALA A 113 -10.04 -5.09 16.60
N ASP A 114 -8.87 -5.64 16.26
CA ASP A 114 -7.89 -6.09 17.27
C ASP A 114 -7.01 -4.91 17.72
N TRP A 115 -7.28 -4.39 18.91
CA TRP A 115 -6.53 -3.28 19.51
C TRP A 115 -5.60 -3.74 20.64
N SER A 116 -5.19 -5.00 20.64
CA SER A 116 -4.08 -5.44 21.49
C SER A 116 -2.76 -4.75 21.08
N PRO A 117 -1.72 -4.72 21.93
CA PRO A 117 -0.41 -4.15 21.57
C PRO A 117 0.17 -4.77 20.27
N GLU A 118 0.07 -6.09 20.12
CA GLU A 118 0.45 -6.80 18.89
C GLU A 118 -0.46 -6.42 17.72
N GLY A 119 -1.77 -6.29 17.98
CA GLY A 119 -2.77 -5.79 17.05
C GLY A 119 -2.41 -4.40 16.49
N VAL A 120 -1.96 -3.47 17.33
CA VAL A 120 -1.55 -2.13 16.87
C VAL A 120 -0.37 -2.20 15.90
N LEU A 121 0.59 -3.08 16.13
CA LEU A 121 1.72 -3.30 15.24
C LEU A 121 1.28 -3.93 13.91
N ASN A 122 0.40 -4.93 13.98
CA ASN A 122 -0.26 -5.55 12.82
C ASN A 122 -1.05 -4.52 11.99
N PHE A 123 -1.80 -3.63 12.65
CA PHE A 123 -2.52 -2.53 12.04
C PHE A 123 -1.57 -1.57 11.32
N ARG A 124 -0.43 -1.21 11.91
CA ARG A 124 0.58 -0.33 11.27
C ARG A 124 1.17 -0.97 10.01
N CYS A 125 1.54 -2.24 10.06
CA CYS A 125 2.01 -2.98 8.88
C CYS A 125 0.94 -3.02 7.78
N LEU A 126 -0.30 -3.35 8.14
CA LEU A 126 -1.44 -3.34 7.23
C LEU A 126 -1.64 -1.94 6.63
N SER A 127 -1.56 -0.90 7.46
CA SER A 127 -1.64 0.53 7.13
C SER A 127 -0.64 0.94 6.06
N TYR A 128 0.64 0.63 6.23
CA TYR A 128 1.65 0.94 5.23
C TYR A 128 1.46 0.15 3.93
N ARG A 129 1.13 -1.16 4.00
CA ARG A 129 0.86 -1.97 2.81
C ARG A 129 -0.31 -1.42 2.00
N ALA A 130 -1.41 -1.05 2.67
CA ALA A 130 -2.57 -0.45 2.04
C ALA A 130 -2.24 0.91 1.40
N SER A 131 -1.46 1.76 2.06
CA SER A 131 -1.00 3.04 1.50
C SER A 131 -0.13 2.86 0.27
N ILE A 132 0.79 1.89 0.26
CA ILE A 132 1.61 1.59 -0.91
C ILE A 132 0.74 1.13 -2.08
N LYS A 133 -0.23 0.24 -1.84
CA LYS A 133 -1.17 -0.22 -2.87
C LYS A 133 -1.99 0.94 -3.45
N HIS A 134 -2.51 1.82 -2.58
CA HIS A 134 -3.27 3.00 -3.00
C HIS A 134 -2.44 3.95 -3.87
N LEU A 135 -1.20 4.24 -3.45
CA LEU A 135 -0.29 5.09 -4.24
C LEU A 135 0.05 4.47 -5.60
N ARG A 136 0.25 3.15 -5.67
CA ARG A 136 0.47 2.46 -6.95
C ARG A 136 -0.75 2.51 -7.86
N LEU A 137 -1.96 2.39 -7.31
CA LEU A 137 -3.19 2.56 -8.07
C LEU A 137 -3.29 3.97 -8.66
N ASN A 138 -2.98 5.00 -7.87
CA ASN A 138 -2.96 6.38 -8.35
C ASN A 138 -1.87 6.63 -9.41
N GLN A 139 -0.72 5.95 -9.32
CA GLN A 139 0.29 5.99 -10.38
C GLN A 139 -0.20 5.42 -11.70
N VAL A 140 -0.95 4.31 -11.67
CA VAL A 140 -1.59 3.77 -12.88
C VAL A 140 -2.56 4.80 -13.46
N GLY A 141 -3.34 5.49 -12.61
CA GLY A 141 -4.18 6.61 -13.04
C GLY A 141 -3.41 7.73 -13.75
N CYS A 142 -2.25 8.15 -13.21
CA CYS A 142 -1.37 9.12 -13.86
C CYS A 142 -0.87 8.62 -15.23
N VAL A 143 -0.47 7.35 -15.32
CA VAL A 143 0.02 6.75 -16.58
C VAL A 143 -1.10 6.70 -17.61
N ILE A 144 -2.32 6.32 -17.22
CA ILE A 144 -3.49 6.33 -18.11
C ILE A 144 -3.79 7.75 -18.59
N ALA A 145 -3.77 8.75 -17.70
CA ALA A 145 -4.02 10.14 -18.06
C ALA A 145 -2.99 10.67 -19.08
N LEU A 146 -1.69 10.39 -18.85
CA LEU A 146 -0.63 10.77 -19.79
C LEU A 146 -0.76 10.02 -21.13
N GLY A 147 -1.05 8.73 -21.08
CA GLY A 147 -1.32 7.92 -22.27
C GLY A 147 -2.47 8.46 -23.09
N PHE A 148 -3.57 8.84 -22.43
CA PHE A 148 -4.72 9.47 -23.09
C PHE A 148 -4.37 10.81 -23.75
N THR A 149 -3.62 11.68 -23.06
CA THR A 149 -3.12 12.94 -23.64
C THR A 149 -2.28 12.69 -24.89
N LEU A 150 -1.38 11.69 -24.85
CA LEU A 150 -0.56 11.32 -26.01
C LEU A 150 -1.40 10.77 -27.16
N THR A 151 -2.41 9.94 -26.86
CA THR A 151 -3.36 9.44 -27.87
C THR A 151 -4.12 10.59 -28.55
N LEU A 152 -4.64 11.55 -27.79
CA LEU A 152 -5.31 12.72 -28.36
C LEU A 152 -4.38 13.54 -29.26
N LEU A 153 -3.13 13.72 -28.85
CA LEU A 153 -2.12 14.43 -29.64
C LEU A 153 -1.81 13.68 -30.95
N ALA A 154 -1.67 12.36 -30.89
CA ALA A 154 -1.41 11.53 -32.07
C ALA A 154 -2.57 11.56 -33.07
N ILE A 155 -3.83 11.55 -32.60
CA ILE A 155 -4.99 11.66 -33.49
C ILE A 155 -5.02 13.05 -34.17
N LYS A 156 -4.74 14.12 -33.41
CA LYS A 156 -4.67 15.49 -33.94
C LYS A 156 -3.63 15.63 -35.07
N THR A 157 -2.47 14.99 -34.94
CA THR A 157 -1.41 15.10 -35.96
C THR A 157 -1.64 14.19 -37.16
N THR A 158 -2.32 13.06 -36.98
CA THR A 158 -2.51 12.06 -38.04
C THR A 158 -3.80 12.23 -38.84
N THR A 159 -4.82 12.90 -38.29
CA THR A 159 -6.14 12.98 -38.92
C THR A 159 -6.63 14.42 -39.02
N THR A 160 -7.36 14.74 -40.10
CA THR A 160 -8.06 16.02 -40.32
C THR A 160 -9.38 16.14 -39.55
N LEU A 161 -9.64 15.22 -38.61
CA LEU A 161 -10.82 15.26 -37.75
C LEU A 161 -10.77 16.49 -36.85
N SER A 162 -11.88 17.23 -36.79
CA SER A 162 -12.06 18.34 -35.87
C SER A 162 -12.24 17.83 -34.44
N ILE A 163 -11.13 17.48 -33.78
CA ILE A 163 -11.11 17.33 -32.32
C ILE A 163 -11.20 18.74 -31.73
N GLU A 164 -12.02 18.89 -30.70
CA GLU A 164 -12.17 20.14 -29.97
C GLU A 164 -10.83 20.56 -29.35
N THR A 165 -10.24 21.64 -29.88
CA THR A 165 -8.90 22.12 -29.50
C THR A 165 -8.79 22.40 -28.00
N GLN A 166 -9.88 22.86 -27.39
CA GLN A 166 -9.98 23.16 -25.95
C GLN A 166 -9.71 21.92 -25.08
N LEU A 167 -10.14 20.74 -25.51
CA LEU A 167 -9.92 19.49 -24.78
C LEU A 167 -8.42 19.14 -24.74
N ILE A 168 -7.76 19.25 -25.89
CA ILE A 168 -6.33 18.94 -26.01
C ILE A 168 -5.49 19.92 -25.20
N GLU A 169 -5.78 21.22 -25.28
CA GLU A 169 -5.07 22.25 -24.52
C GLU A 169 -5.24 22.03 -23.01
N GLY A 170 -6.45 21.69 -22.55
CA GLY A 170 -6.70 21.37 -21.14
C GLY A 170 -5.85 20.20 -20.63
N PHE A 171 -5.78 19.10 -21.39
CA PHE A 171 -4.96 17.94 -21.02
C PHE A 171 -3.45 18.21 -21.13
N LEU A 172 -3.02 19.06 -22.07
CA LEU A 172 -1.63 19.46 -22.21
C LEU A 172 -1.17 20.30 -21.01
N ILE A 173 -2.01 21.24 -20.56
CA ILE A 173 -1.77 22.08 -19.38
C ILE A 173 -1.79 21.23 -18.10
N ALA A 174 -2.67 20.23 -18.01
CA ALA A 174 -2.74 19.33 -16.85
C ALA A 174 -1.56 18.33 -16.77
N SER A 175 -0.94 17.99 -17.90
CA SER A 175 0.17 17.03 -18.00
C SER A 175 1.34 17.28 -17.04
N PRO A 176 1.93 18.49 -16.94
CA PRO A 176 3.00 18.75 -15.97
C PRO A 176 2.56 18.50 -14.52
N CYS A 177 1.32 18.83 -14.15
CA CYS A 177 0.79 18.53 -12.83
C CYS A 177 0.70 17.01 -12.58
N VAL A 178 0.27 16.25 -13.58
CA VAL A 178 0.21 14.78 -13.50
C VAL A 178 1.60 14.15 -13.35
N ILE A 179 2.60 14.66 -14.07
CA ILE A 179 4.01 14.22 -13.97
C ILE A 179 4.55 14.49 -12.56
N LEU A 180 4.31 15.68 -12.01
CA LEU A 180 4.72 16.03 -10.65
C LEU A 180 4.05 15.14 -9.61
N LEU A 181 2.75 14.87 -9.75
CA LEU A 181 2.02 13.92 -8.90
C LEU A 181 2.61 12.50 -8.98
N PHE A 182 2.95 12.04 -10.18
CA PHE A 182 3.58 10.74 -10.36
C PHE A 182 4.91 10.65 -9.61
N ALA A 183 5.77 11.66 -9.76
CA ALA A 183 7.05 11.75 -9.04
C ALA A 183 6.86 11.80 -7.52
N TYR A 184 5.88 12.57 -7.05
CA TYR A 184 5.50 12.62 -5.64
C TYR A 184 5.06 11.25 -5.11
N PHE A 185 4.24 10.51 -5.86
CA PHE A 185 3.83 9.15 -5.48
C PHE A 185 5.01 8.19 -5.43
N GLN A 186 5.95 8.27 -6.38
CA GLN A 186 7.19 7.46 -6.35
C GLN A 186 7.98 7.71 -5.06
N TYR A 187 8.19 8.98 -4.72
CA TYR A 187 8.87 9.36 -3.49
C TYR A 187 8.15 8.81 -2.23
N LYS A 188 6.83 9.00 -2.16
CA LYS A 188 6.00 8.51 -1.05
C LYS A 188 6.03 6.98 -0.91
N ILE A 189 5.98 6.25 -2.01
CA ILE A 189 6.06 4.77 -2.00
C ILE A 189 7.39 4.33 -1.39
N LYS A 190 8.51 4.90 -1.83
CA LYS A 190 9.84 4.57 -1.28
C LYS A 190 9.89 4.80 0.23
N ARG A 191 9.37 5.94 0.70
CA ARG A 191 9.29 6.25 2.13
C ARG A 191 8.44 5.21 2.89
N TYR A 192 7.26 4.86 2.39
CA TYR A 192 6.40 3.88 3.05
C TYR A 192 6.98 2.46 3.01
N GLN A 193 7.77 2.11 2.00
CA GLN A 193 8.48 0.83 1.97
C GLN A 193 9.53 0.72 3.08
N VAL A 194 10.27 1.80 3.34
CA VAL A 194 11.23 1.84 4.46
C VAL A 194 10.49 1.69 5.80
N MET A 195 9.41 2.46 6.01
CA MET A 195 8.61 2.36 7.24
C MET A 195 7.97 0.98 7.42
N LEU A 196 7.52 0.36 6.32
CA LEU A 196 6.98 -1.00 6.36
C LEU A 196 8.04 -2.01 6.78
N ARG A 197 9.25 -1.93 6.22
CA ARG A 197 10.36 -2.84 6.60
C ARG A 197 10.72 -2.72 8.08
N GLN A 198 10.74 -1.50 8.61
CA GLN A 198 10.98 -1.25 10.04
C GLN A 198 9.86 -1.80 10.91
N ALA A 199 8.60 -1.61 10.52
CA ALA A 199 7.46 -2.17 11.25
C ALA A 199 7.46 -3.72 11.20
N GLU A 200 7.86 -4.30 10.08
CA GLU A 200 7.98 -5.76 9.91
C GLU A 200 9.20 -6.37 10.62
N SER A 201 10.29 -5.61 10.85
CA SER A 201 11.39 -6.07 11.69
C SER A 201 10.98 -6.06 13.16
N LEU A 202 10.39 -4.96 13.64
CA LEU A 202 9.86 -4.85 15.01
C LEU A 202 8.82 -5.94 15.31
N LYS A 203 7.97 -6.26 14.33
CA LYS A 203 7.01 -7.35 14.48
C LYS A 203 7.72 -8.69 14.68
N ARG A 204 8.73 -9.00 13.88
CA ARG A 204 9.46 -10.26 13.99
C ARG A 204 10.20 -10.38 15.32
N GLU A 205 10.75 -9.29 15.83
CA GLU A 205 11.37 -9.25 17.16
C GLU A 205 10.34 -9.52 18.26
N PHE A 206 9.14 -8.95 18.16
CA PHE A 206 8.05 -9.19 19.11
C PHE A 206 7.52 -10.63 19.06
N ASP A 207 7.39 -11.21 17.86
CA ASP A 207 6.93 -12.59 17.67
C ASP A 207 7.95 -13.64 18.19
N GLN A 208 9.21 -13.25 18.40
CA GLN A 208 10.31 -14.11 18.86
C GLN A 208 10.61 -14.00 20.36
N ALA A 209 10.04 -13.00 21.05
CA ALA A 209 10.23 -12.74 22.48
C ALA A 209 9.18 -13.48 23.33
#